data_AF-D0PQ24-F1
#
_entry.id   AF-D0PQ24-F1
#
_cell.length_a   1.000
_cell.length_b   1.000
_cell.length_c   1.000
_cell.angle_alpha   90.00
_cell.angle_beta   90.00
_cell.angle_gamma   90.00
#
_symmetry.space_group_name_H-M   'P 1'
#
loop_
_entity.id
_entity.type
_entity.pdbx_description
1 polymer ?
#
loop_
_entity_poly.entity_id
_entity_poly.type
_entity_poly.pdbx_seq_one_letter_code
_entity_poly.pdbx_strand_id
1 'polypeptide(L)'
;DIDFPYDHHALKGIYANRELKLKRIPKDMMHMVPTSILHSLEGMPGLDWQRLLKLQSSDGSFLYSPSATAYALMQTGDRKCFEYIDRIVKKFDGGVPNVYPVDLFEHLWVVDRLERLGISRYFQREIEQIMDYINRHWTEDGICWARNSNVKDVDDTAMAFRLLRLHGYNVSPSVFKNFEKDGEFFCFVGQSTQAVTGMYNLNRASQISFPGEEVLQRARIFSNEFLREREAQGALHDKWIISKDLPGEVQYTLDFPWYASLPRVEARTYLDQYGGKNDVWIGKTLYRMPLVNNTAYLELATQDFNRCQVLHQLEWHGLQKWFIENDLEAFGVA
;
A
#
# COMPACT_ATOMS: atom_id res chain seq x y z
N ASP A 1 10.98 -41.00 4.54
CA ASP A 1 11.86 -39.83 4.71
C ASP A 1 12.16 -39.20 3.37
N ILE A 2 12.18 -37.87 3.31
CA ILE A 2 12.54 -37.12 2.10
C ILE A 2 14.07 -36.97 2.12
N ASP A 3 14.73 -37.36 1.03
CA ASP A 3 16.19 -37.17 0.87
C ASP A 3 16.50 -35.67 0.70
N PHE A 4 16.93 -35.04 1.78
CA PHE A 4 17.17 -33.59 1.87
C PHE A 4 18.38 -33.31 2.78
N PRO A 5 19.22 -32.31 2.48
CA PRO A 5 20.45 -32.05 3.22
C PRO A 5 20.18 -31.30 4.54
N TYR A 6 19.52 -31.93 5.50
CA TYR A 6 19.11 -31.33 6.78
C TYR A 6 20.28 -30.74 7.60
N ASP A 7 21.49 -31.27 7.44
CA ASP A 7 22.69 -30.82 8.15
C ASP A 7 23.43 -29.65 7.47
N HIS A 8 22.94 -29.16 6.33
CA HIS A 8 23.57 -28.05 5.61
C HIS A 8 23.70 -26.81 6.51
N HIS A 9 24.88 -26.19 6.55
CA HIS A 9 25.19 -25.10 7.48
C HIS A 9 24.21 -23.91 7.39
N ALA A 10 23.71 -23.59 6.18
CA ALA A 10 22.70 -22.56 5.99
C ALA A 10 21.38 -22.83 6.74
N LEU A 11 21.02 -24.11 6.96
CA LEU A 11 19.83 -24.49 7.71
C LEU A 11 20.03 -24.35 9.22
N LYS A 12 21.24 -24.55 9.74
CA LYS A 12 21.52 -24.35 11.18
C LYS A 12 21.19 -22.92 11.62
N GLY A 13 21.55 -21.94 10.81
CA GLY A 13 21.21 -20.53 11.04
C GLY A 13 19.70 -20.26 11.05
N ILE A 14 18.95 -20.83 10.09
CA ILE A 14 17.49 -20.58 10.02
C ILE A 14 16.74 -21.22 11.19
N TYR A 15 17.13 -22.41 11.65
CA TYR A 15 16.52 -23.03 12.83
C TYR A 15 16.78 -22.23 14.11
N ALA A 16 18.02 -21.74 14.33
CA ALA A 16 18.32 -20.88 15.47
C ALA A 16 17.49 -19.58 15.46
N ASN A 17 17.39 -18.93 14.29
CA ASN A 17 16.58 -17.72 14.12
C ASN A 17 15.07 -17.99 14.34
N ARG A 18 14.58 -19.15 13.90
CA ARG A 18 13.19 -19.58 14.15
C ARG A 18 12.92 -19.67 15.65
N GLU A 19 13.77 -20.35 16.41
CA GLU A 19 13.57 -20.51 17.85
C GLU A 19 13.64 -19.17 18.60
N LEU A 20 14.57 -18.29 18.21
CA LEU A 20 14.63 -16.93 18.76
C LEU A 20 13.36 -16.14 18.45
N LYS A 21 12.82 -16.24 17.24
CA LYS A 21 11.58 -15.56 16.84
C LYS A 21 10.37 -16.11 17.58
N LEU A 22 10.25 -17.43 17.73
CA LEU A 22 9.15 -18.06 18.46
C LEU A 22 9.10 -17.64 19.94
N LYS A 23 10.26 -17.43 20.58
CA LYS A 23 10.33 -16.91 21.96
C LYS A 23 9.89 -15.45 22.09
N ARG A 24 9.99 -14.66 21.02
CA ARG A 24 9.58 -13.25 21.00
C ARG A 24 8.10 -13.05 20.70
N ILE A 25 7.40 -14.08 20.21
CA ILE A 25 5.97 -14.00 19.89
C ILE A 25 5.18 -13.97 21.20
N PRO A 26 4.33 -12.95 21.43
CA PRO A 26 3.49 -12.89 22.61
C PRO A 26 2.32 -13.89 22.44
N LYS A 27 2.56 -15.16 22.82
CA LYS A 27 1.61 -16.26 22.61
C LYS A 27 0.24 -15.99 23.20
N ASP A 28 0.14 -15.37 24.38
CA ASP A 28 -1.17 -15.07 24.96
C ASP A 28 -1.92 -14.03 24.14
N MET A 29 -1.24 -12.97 23.71
CA MET A 29 -1.86 -11.89 22.91
C MET A 29 -2.40 -12.40 21.57
N MET A 30 -1.66 -13.27 20.86
CA MET A 30 -2.11 -13.79 19.56
C MET A 30 -3.38 -14.66 19.64
N HIS A 31 -3.76 -15.14 20.84
CA HIS A 31 -5.01 -15.88 21.07
C HIS A 31 -6.14 -14.99 21.61
N MET A 32 -5.87 -13.74 21.96
CA MET A 32 -6.86 -12.80 22.53
C MET A 32 -7.31 -11.73 21.56
N VAL A 33 -6.40 -11.23 20.70
CA VAL A 33 -6.69 -10.14 19.77
C VAL A 33 -6.21 -10.45 18.35
N PRO A 34 -6.91 -9.98 17.31
CA PRO A 34 -6.44 -10.12 15.94
C PRO A 34 -5.10 -9.41 15.72
N THR A 35 -4.11 -10.12 15.20
CA THR A 35 -2.78 -9.58 14.89
C THR A 35 -2.27 -10.15 13.56
N SER A 36 -1.19 -9.56 13.02
CA SER A 36 -0.53 -10.04 11.79
C SER A 36 -0.08 -11.51 11.88
N ILE A 37 0.10 -12.04 13.09
CA ILE A 37 0.47 -13.44 13.35
C ILE A 37 -0.57 -14.43 12.81
N LEU A 38 -1.86 -14.08 12.80
CA LEU A 38 -2.90 -14.93 12.23
C LEU A 38 -2.64 -15.26 10.76
N HIS A 39 -1.89 -14.40 10.06
CA HIS A 39 -1.50 -14.65 8.69
C HIS A 39 -0.43 -15.75 8.58
N SER A 40 0.16 -16.31 9.64
CA SER A 40 1.28 -17.27 9.56
C SER A 40 1.21 -18.41 10.58
N LEU A 41 0.00 -18.91 10.86
CA LEU A 41 -0.24 -19.96 11.86
C LEU A 41 0.43 -21.29 11.53
N GLU A 42 0.68 -21.60 10.26
CA GLU A 42 1.25 -22.88 9.80
C GLU A 42 2.67 -23.14 10.32
N GLY A 43 3.39 -22.10 10.78
CA GLY A 43 4.72 -22.22 11.34
C GLY A 43 4.77 -22.33 12.87
N MET A 44 3.62 -22.25 13.54
CA MET A 44 3.54 -22.03 14.99
C MET A 44 3.21 -23.29 15.80
N PRO A 45 4.02 -23.62 16.82
CA PRO A 45 3.74 -24.75 17.70
C PRO A 45 2.87 -24.36 18.91
N GLY A 46 2.04 -25.30 19.36
CA GLY A 46 1.24 -25.19 20.59
C GLY A 46 0.15 -24.13 20.52
N LEU A 47 -0.66 -24.18 19.47
CA LEU A 47 -1.79 -23.28 19.24
C LEU A 47 -3.04 -23.76 19.98
N ASP A 48 -3.76 -22.84 20.61
CA ASP A 48 -5.11 -23.06 21.17
C ASP A 48 -6.15 -22.69 20.11
N TRP A 49 -6.62 -23.69 19.37
CA TRP A 49 -7.58 -23.52 18.30
C TRP A 49 -8.97 -23.03 18.77
N GLN A 50 -9.37 -23.36 20.00
CA GLN A 50 -10.65 -22.90 20.53
C GLN A 50 -10.66 -21.39 20.71
N ARG A 51 -9.51 -20.81 21.10
CA ARG A 51 -9.33 -19.35 21.15
C ARG A 51 -9.13 -18.75 19.76
N LEU A 52 -8.29 -19.34 18.92
CA LEU A 52 -8.00 -18.80 17.58
C LEU A 52 -9.23 -18.73 16.67
N LEU A 53 -10.12 -19.72 16.71
CA LEU A 53 -11.35 -19.70 15.90
C LEU A 53 -12.27 -18.50 16.22
N LYS A 54 -12.15 -17.90 17.41
CA LYS A 54 -12.87 -16.67 17.76
C LYS A 54 -12.30 -15.43 17.05
N LEU A 55 -11.08 -15.53 16.54
CA LEU A 55 -10.37 -14.47 15.80
C LEU A 55 -10.41 -14.68 14.28
N GLN A 56 -11.13 -15.69 13.81
CA GLN A 56 -11.31 -15.97 12.39
C GLN A 56 -11.95 -14.76 11.68
N SER A 57 -11.46 -14.44 10.48
CA SER A 57 -12.04 -13.42 9.63
C SER A 57 -13.48 -13.75 9.24
N SER A 58 -14.27 -12.72 8.95
CA SER A 58 -15.68 -12.87 8.58
C SER A 58 -15.88 -13.74 7.33
N ASP A 59 -14.89 -13.84 6.45
CA ASP A 59 -14.91 -14.61 5.21
C ASP A 59 -14.47 -16.09 5.36
N GLY A 60 -14.16 -16.51 6.60
CA GLY A 60 -13.71 -17.84 6.98
C GLY A 60 -12.20 -18.03 7.03
N SER A 61 -11.41 -17.02 6.64
CA SER A 61 -9.95 -17.11 6.65
C SER A 61 -9.32 -16.81 8.01
N PHE A 62 -8.06 -17.19 8.16
CA PHE A 62 -7.15 -16.60 9.14
C PHE A 62 -6.32 -15.51 8.46
N LEU A 63 -6.73 -14.26 8.70
CA LEU A 63 -6.13 -13.03 8.15
C LEU A 63 -5.79 -13.14 6.66
N TYR A 64 -6.75 -13.65 5.88
CA TYR A 64 -6.68 -13.69 4.41
C TYR A 64 -5.54 -14.52 3.84
N SER A 65 -4.90 -15.38 4.64
CA SER A 65 -3.84 -16.29 4.17
C SER A 65 -4.43 -17.67 3.87
N PRO A 66 -4.35 -18.15 2.61
CA PRO A 66 -4.71 -19.53 2.27
C PRO A 66 -3.92 -20.60 3.03
N SER A 67 -2.59 -20.47 3.17
CA SER A 67 -1.80 -21.50 3.86
C SER A 67 -2.11 -21.61 5.36
N ALA A 68 -2.23 -20.47 6.06
CA ALA A 68 -2.64 -20.44 7.47
C ALA A 68 -4.06 -21.02 7.66
N THR A 69 -4.98 -20.74 6.73
CA THR A 69 -6.37 -21.22 6.78
C THR A 69 -6.46 -22.72 6.46
N ALA A 70 -5.67 -23.20 5.50
CA ALA A 70 -5.55 -24.62 5.20
C ALA A 70 -4.97 -25.39 6.40
N TYR A 71 -3.95 -24.83 7.06
CA TYR A 71 -3.42 -25.41 8.30
C TYR A 71 -4.48 -25.46 9.41
N ALA A 72 -5.21 -24.36 9.63
CA ALA A 72 -6.32 -24.34 10.58
C ALA A 72 -7.41 -25.37 10.25
N LEU A 73 -7.77 -25.52 8.98
CA LEU A 73 -8.72 -26.55 8.51
C LEU A 73 -8.23 -27.96 8.86
N MET A 74 -6.96 -28.28 8.61
CA MET A 74 -6.37 -29.58 8.94
C MET A 74 -6.42 -29.89 10.44
N GLN A 75 -6.28 -28.87 11.29
CA GLN A 75 -6.25 -29.06 12.74
C GLN A 75 -7.65 -29.09 13.38
N THR A 76 -8.65 -28.47 12.75
CA THR A 76 -9.95 -28.20 13.38
C THR A 76 -11.16 -28.78 12.66
N GLY A 77 -11.04 -29.07 11.36
CA GLY A 77 -12.19 -29.41 10.52
C GLY A 77 -13.21 -28.29 10.35
N ASP A 78 -12.86 -27.03 10.68
CA ASP A 78 -13.79 -25.91 10.66
C ASP A 78 -14.39 -25.66 9.26
N ARG A 79 -15.72 -25.61 9.19
CA ARG A 79 -16.47 -25.48 7.94
C ARG A 79 -16.19 -24.14 7.24
N LYS A 80 -16.01 -23.05 7.98
CA LYS A 80 -15.76 -21.73 7.36
C LYS A 80 -14.37 -21.67 6.74
N CYS A 81 -13.38 -22.31 7.34
CA CYS A 81 -12.06 -22.48 6.74
C CYS A 81 -12.16 -23.25 5.42
N PHE A 82 -12.92 -24.36 5.40
CA PHE A 82 -13.16 -25.11 4.17
C PHE A 82 -13.85 -24.26 3.10
N GLU A 83 -14.91 -23.53 3.44
CA GLU A 83 -15.64 -22.66 2.51
C GLU A 83 -14.76 -21.55 1.93
N TYR A 84 -13.87 -20.97 2.73
CA TYR A 84 -12.88 -20.03 2.24
C TYR A 84 -11.94 -20.69 1.21
N ILE A 85 -11.34 -21.84 1.55
CA ILE A 85 -10.38 -22.55 0.68
C ILE A 85 -11.05 -23.02 -0.61
N ASP A 86 -12.21 -23.65 -0.52
CA ASP A 86 -12.99 -24.13 -1.68
C ASP A 86 -13.33 -22.98 -2.64
N ARG A 87 -13.76 -21.83 -2.09
CA ARG A 87 -14.06 -20.63 -2.89
C ARG A 87 -12.84 -20.11 -3.64
N ILE A 88 -11.67 -20.02 -3.00
CA ILE A 88 -10.47 -19.48 -3.66
C ILE A 88 -9.88 -20.47 -4.66
N VAL A 89 -9.89 -21.77 -4.37
CA VAL A 89 -9.42 -22.80 -5.30
C VAL A 89 -10.28 -22.79 -6.56
N LYS A 90 -11.61 -22.67 -6.42
CA LYS A 90 -12.52 -22.51 -7.56
C LYS A 90 -12.30 -21.21 -8.34
N LYS A 91 -11.98 -20.11 -7.66
CA LYS A 91 -11.71 -18.82 -8.30
C LYS A 91 -10.44 -18.83 -9.15
N PHE A 92 -9.43 -19.59 -8.73
CA PHE A 92 -8.09 -19.59 -9.34
C PHE A 92 -7.76 -20.94 -10.01
N ASP A 93 -8.79 -21.70 -10.40
CA ASP A 93 -8.69 -22.93 -11.18
C ASP A 93 -7.66 -23.94 -10.63
N GLY A 94 -7.67 -24.14 -9.32
CA GLY A 94 -6.80 -25.07 -8.61
C GLY A 94 -5.74 -24.38 -7.75
N GLY A 95 -5.08 -23.34 -8.28
CA GLY A 95 -4.08 -22.57 -7.54
C GLY A 95 -4.70 -21.69 -6.46
N VAL A 96 -3.86 -21.10 -5.59
CA VAL A 96 -4.26 -20.04 -4.67
C VAL A 96 -3.13 -19.01 -4.52
N PRO A 97 -3.43 -17.71 -4.36
CA PRO A 97 -2.42 -16.71 -4.03
C PRO A 97 -1.94 -16.85 -2.58
N ASN A 98 -0.90 -16.09 -2.20
CA ASN A 98 -0.45 -16.08 -0.79
C ASN A 98 -1.36 -15.25 0.14
N VAL A 99 -2.19 -14.37 -0.44
CA VAL A 99 -3.18 -13.54 0.27
C VAL A 99 -4.43 -13.35 -0.59
N TYR A 100 -5.64 -13.49 -0.01
CA TYR A 100 -6.90 -13.22 -0.70
C TYR A 100 -8.07 -12.97 0.28
N PRO A 101 -8.97 -12.01 0.00
CA PRO A 101 -8.94 -11.06 -1.11
C PRO A 101 -7.87 -9.97 -0.91
N VAL A 102 -7.68 -9.15 -1.95
CA VAL A 102 -6.84 -7.94 -1.96
C VAL A 102 -7.61 -6.78 -2.60
N ASP A 103 -8.92 -6.76 -2.40
CA ASP A 103 -9.85 -5.90 -3.11
C ASP A 103 -9.63 -4.42 -2.80
N LEU A 104 -9.50 -4.03 -1.53
CA LEU A 104 -9.26 -2.62 -1.20
C LEU A 104 -7.88 -2.17 -1.68
N PHE A 105 -6.85 -2.99 -1.47
CA PHE A 105 -5.50 -2.71 -1.95
C PHE A 105 -5.46 -2.50 -3.47
N GLU A 106 -6.06 -3.40 -4.25
CA GLU A 106 -6.06 -3.30 -5.72
C GLU A 106 -6.77 -2.03 -6.19
N HIS A 107 -7.95 -1.74 -5.64
CA HIS A 107 -8.71 -0.53 -5.95
C HIS A 107 -7.92 0.75 -5.64
N LEU A 108 -7.32 0.85 -4.45
CA LEU A 108 -6.55 2.00 -4.01
C LEU A 108 -5.36 2.27 -4.93
N TRP A 109 -4.58 1.21 -5.19
CA TRP A 109 -3.38 1.36 -6.00
C TRP A 109 -3.70 1.60 -7.47
N VAL A 110 -4.76 1.00 -8.04
CA VAL A 110 -5.19 1.31 -9.41
C VAL A 110 -5.46 2.80 -9.56
N VAL A 111 -6.27 3.39 -8.67
CA VAL A 111 -6.60 4.83 -8.72
C VAL A 111 -5.34 5.67 -8.58
N ASP A 112 -4.50 5.39 -7.58
CA ASP A 112 -3.25 6.12 -7.36
C ASP A 112 -2.31 6.06 -8.57
N ARG A 113 -2.16 4.88 -9.21
CA ARG A 113 -1.33 4.75 -10.42
C ARG A 113 -1.88 5.56 -11.57
N LEU A 114 -3.19 5.51 -11.83
CA LEU A 114 -3.81 6.27 -12.92
C LEU A 114 -3.69 7.79 -12.71
N GLU A 115 -3.83 8.27 -11.48
CA GLU A 115 -3.67 9.68 -11.13
C GLU A 115 -2.23 10.15 -11.27
N ARG A 116 -1.27 9.43 -10.69
CA ARG A 116 0.15 9.80 -10.76
C ARG A 116 0.73 9.68 -12.17
N LEU A 117 0.24 8.74 -12.98
CA LEU A 117 0.57 8.66 -14.41
C LEU A 117 -0.10 9.77 -15.24
N GLY A 118 -0.99 10.56 -14.64
CA GLY A 118 -1.60 11.71 -15.29
C GLY A 118 -2.69 11.37 -16.31
N ILE A 119 -3.25 10.15 -16.26
CA ILE A 119 -4.24 9.62 -17.21
C ILE A 119 -5.61 9.33 -16.58
N SER A 120 -5.78 9.59 -15.27
CA SER A 120 -7.04 9.36 -14.55
C SER A 120 -8.27 10.02 -15.16
N ARG A 121 -8.10 11.15 -15.85
CA ARG A 121 -9.20 11.89 -16.52
C ARG A 121 -9.95 11.07 -17.59
N TYR A 122 -9.35 9.99 -18.11
CA TYR A 122 -10.02 9.09 -19.05
C TYR A 122 -10.93 8.06 -18.37
N PHE A 123 -10.84 7.93 -17.04
CA PHE A 123 -11.47 6.87 -16.26
C PHE A 123 -12.31 7.42 -15.11
N GLN A 124 -12.83 8.64 -15.23
CA GLN A 124 -13.51 9.34 -14.13
C GLN A 124 -14.67 8.52 -13.55
N ARG A 125 -15.49 7.91 -14.41
CA ARG A 125 -16.64 7.10 -14.01
C ARG A 125 -16.21 5.84 -13.25
N GLU A 126 -15.17 5.17 -13.76
CA GLU A 126 -14.64 3.96 -13.14
C GLU A 126 -13.99 4.30 -11.79
N ILE A 127 -13.23 5.39 -11.71
CA ILE A 127 -12.62 5.87 -10.47
C ILE A 127 -13.70 6.21 -9.44
N GLU A 128 -14.77 6.91 -9.82
CA GLU A 128 -15.89 7.22 -8.92
C GLU A 128 -16.52 5.94 -8.33
N GLN A 129 -16.77 4.92 -9.16
CA GLN A 129 -17.28 3.62 -8.68
C GLN A 129 -16.32 2.93 -7.70
N ILE A 130 -15.02 3.05 -7.94
CA ILE A 130 -13.97 2.51 -7.07
C ILE A 130 -13.93 3.29 -5.74
N MET A 131 -14.04 4.61 -5.76
CA MET A 131 -14.12 5.44 -4.56
C MET A 131 -15.36 5.13 -3.73
N ASP A 132 -16.52 4.94 -4.37
CA ASP A 132 -17.73 4.47 -3.70
C ASP A 132 -17.56 3.09 -3.07
N TYR A 133 -16.82 2.17 -3.71
CA TYR A 133 -16.51 0.86 -3.14
C TYR A 133 -15.62 0.99 -1.90
N ILE A 134 -14.55 1.77 -1.98
CA ILE A 134 -13.63 1.99 -0.86
C ILE A 134 -14.36 2.68 0.31
N ASN A 135 -15.15 3.72 0.03
CA ASN A 135 -15.91 4.45 1.05
C ASN A 135 -16.91 3.54 1.79
N ARG A 136 -17.59 2.62 1.07
CA ARG A 136 -18.50 1.64 1.68
C ARG A 136 -17.82 0.70 2.67
N HIS A 137 -16.51 0.50 2.55
CA HIS A 137 -15.71 -0.38 3.40
C HIS A 137 -14.75 0.39 4.31
N TRP A 138 -14.77 1.72 4.26
CA TRP A 138 -14.04 2.58 5.18
C TRP A 138 -14.61 2.45 6.59
N THR A 139 -13.75 2.50 7.61
CA THR A 139 -14.15 2.47 9.02
C THR A 139 -13.33 3.46 9.82
N GLU A 140 -13.85 3.92 10.97
CA GLU A 140 -13.12 4.81 11.89
C GLU A 140 -11.85 4.18 12.48
N ASP A 141 -11.75 2.84 12.43
CA ASP A 141 -10.55 2.12 12.85
C ASP A 141 -9.50 2.02 11.72
N GLY A 142 -9.90 2.34 10.49
CA GLY A 142 -9.09 2.22 9.28
C GLY A 142 -9.45 1.00 8.45
N ILE A 143 -8.61 0.67 7.49
CA ILE A 143 -8.79 -0.48 6.61
C ILE A 143 -7.49 -1.28 6.50
N CYS A 144 -7.54 -2.39 5.78
CA CYS A 144 -6.36 -3.06 5.26
C CYS A 144 -6.62 -3.45 3.81
N TRP A 145 -5.74 -4.26 3.22
CA TRP A 145 -5.84 -4.73 1.84
C TRP A 145 -7.15 -5.43 1.47
N ALA A 146 -7.91 -5.92 2.46
CA ALA A 146 -9.16 -6.66 2.29
C ALA A 146 -10.29 -6.01 3.09
N ARG A 147 -11.50 -6.01 2.50
CA ARG A 147 -12.71 -5.49 3.18
C ARG A 147 -13.03 -6.27 4.46
N ASN A 148 -13.71 -5.61 5.40
CA ASN A 148 -14.25 -6.20 6.63
C ASN A 148 -13.19 -6.87 7.53
N SER A 149 -11.96 -6.36 7.51
CA SER A 149 -10.88 -6.83 8.37
C SER A 149 -10.95 -6.28 9.77
N ASN A 150 -10.63 -7.14 10.75
CA ASN A 150 -10.39 -6.76 12.13
C ASN A 150 -8.93 -6.34 12.40
N VAL A 151 -8.05 -6.48 11.40
CA VAL A 151 -6.67 -5.99 11.44
C VAL A 151 -6.55 -4.89 10.40
N LYS A 152 -6.05 -3.73 10.82
CA LYS A 152 -5.88 -2.55 9.97
C LYS A 152 -4.39 -2.27 9.79
N ASP A 153 -4.03 -1.70 8.66
CA ASP A 153 -2.67 -1.25 8.41
C ASP A 153 -2.63 0.21 7.94
N VAL A 154 -1.52 0.88 8.26
CA VAL A 154 -1.36 2.32 8.00
C VAL A 154 -1.21 2.62 6.50
N ASP A 155 -0.73 1.65 5.70
CA ASP A 155 -0.43 1.86 4.28
C ASP A 155 -1.74 2.00 3.50
N ASP A 156 -2.61 0.99 3.58
CA ASP A 156 -3.94 1.01 2.97
C ASP A 156 -4.82 2.11 3.59
N THR A 157 -4.74 2.32 4.90
CA THR A 157 -5.51 3.38 5.57
C THR A 157 -5.09 4.78 5.11
N ALA A 158 -3.79 5.06 5.00
CA ALA A 158 -3.30 6.35 4.53
C ALA A 158 -3.64 6.59 3.06
N MET A 159 -3.51 5.55 2.22
CA MET A 159 -3.92 5.60 0.81
C MET A 159 -5.41 5.92 0.67
N ALA A 160 -6.27 5.17 1.36
CA ALA A 160 -7.71 5.39 1.31
C ALA A 160 -8.11 6.75 1.85
N PHE A 161 -7.58 7.15 3.01
CA PHE A 161 -7.84 8.46 3.57
C PHE A 161 -7.52 9.58 2.58
N ARG A 162 -6.33 9.53 1.96
CA ARG A 162 -5.89 10.53 0.99
C ARG A 162 -6.81 10.58 -0.23
N LEU A 163 -7.07 9.43 -0.84
CA LEU A 163 -7.90 9.34 -2.04
C LEU A 163 -9.35 9.74 -1.76
N LEU A 164 -9.98 9.18 -0.73
CA LEU A 164 -11.34 9.54 -0.33
C LEU A 164 -11.48 11.04 -0.07
N ARG A 165 -10.55 11.64 0.67
CA ARG A 165 -10.58 13.09 0.95
C ARG A 165 -10.42 13.93 -0.32
N LEU A 166 -9.46 13.59 -1.18
CA LEU A 166 -9.23 14.32 -2.44
C LEU A 166 -10.41 14.19 -3.42
N HIS A 167 -11.18 13.10 -3.33
CA HIS A 167 -12.40 12.87 -4.10
C HIS A 167 -13.67 13.40 -3.39
N GLY A 168 -13.53 14.14 -2.29
CA GLY A 168 -14.64 14.85 -1.65
C GLY A 168 -15.46 14.03 -0.64
N TYR A 169 -15.03 12.83 -0.27
CA TYR A 169 -15.67 12.04 0.77
C TYR A 169 -15.29 12.56 2.17
N ASN A 170 -16.22 12.43 3.11
CA ASN A 170 -16.00 12.84 4.50
C ASN A 170 -15.26 11.74 5.27
N VAL A 171 -13.96 11.93 5.48
CA VAL A 171 -13.10 11.03 6.26
C VAL A 171 -12.39 11.77 7.39
N SER A 172 -12.47 11.20 8.60
CA SER A 172 -11.86 11.77 9.80
C SER A 172 -10.38 11.38 9.94
N PRO A 173 -9.48 12.31 10.30
CA PRO A 173 -8.07 11.99 10.56
C PRO A 173 -7.89 11.21 11.87
N SER A 174 -8.93 11.10 12.73
CA SER A 174 -8.87 10.35 13.98
C SER A 174 -8.48 8.89 13.79
N VAL A 175 -8.72 8.34 12.60
CA VAL A 175 -8.31 6.99 12.20
C VAL A 175 -6.82 6.73 12.46
N PHE A 176 -5.97 7.75 12.31
CA PHE A 176 -4.52 7.60 12.48
C PHE A 176 -4.09 7.46 13.94
N LYS A 177 -4.96 7.81 14.91
CA LYS A 177 -4.66 7.62 16.34
C LYS A 177 -4.46 6.14 16.70
N ASN A 178 -5.05 5.23 15.94
CA ASN A 178 -4.89 3.78 16.14
C ASN A 178 -3.48 3.29 15.81
N PHE A 179 -2.78 4.01 14.94
CA PHE A 179 -1.41 3.68 14.50
C PHE A 179 -0.35 4.49 15.25
N GLU A 180 -0.78 5.46 16.07
CA GLU A 180 0.08 6.32 16.86
C GLU A 180 0.36 5.71 18.23
N LYS A 181 1.63 5.69 18.65
CA LYS A 181 2.03 5.39 20.02
C LYS A 181 3.27 6.18 20.37
N ASP A 182 3.21 6.91 21.49
CA ASP A 182 4.31 7.71 22.03
C ASP A 182 4.88 8.73 21.01
N GLY A 183 4.03 9.24 20.11
CA GLY A 183 4.41 10.19 19.04
C GLY A 183 4.95 9.54 17.77
N GLU A 184 5.13 8.22 17.76
CA GLU A 184 5.56 7.45 16.58
C GLU A 184 4.37 6.77 15.89
N PHE A 185 4.51 6.48 14.59
CA PHE A 185 3.51 5.76 13.80
C PHE A 185 4.03 4.40 13.34
N PHE A 186 3.12 3.41 13.28
CA PHE A 186 3.46 2.02 12.98
C PHE A 186 2.53 1.42 11.92
N CYS A 187 3.04 0.43 11.18
CA CYS A 187 2.29 -0.25 10.13
C CYS A 187 1.05 -0.98 10.64
N PHE A 188 1.10 -1.58 11.83
CA PHE A 188 0.00 -2.33 12.41
C PHE A 188 -0.20 -1.92 13.87
N VAL A 189 -1.45 -1.84 14.29
CA VAL A 189 -1.84 -1.56 15.69
C VAL A 189 -1.16 -2.56 16.63
N GLY A 190 -0.48 -2.05 17.66
CA GLY A 190 0.19 -2.86 18.69
C GLY A 190 1.48 -3.56 18.23
N GLN A 191 2.02 -3.22 17.07
CA GLN A 191 3.29 -3.77 16.55
C GLN A 191 4.28 -2.64 16.26
N SER A 192 5.58 -2.98 16.20
CA SER A 192 6.66 -2.02 15.98
C SER A 192 7.19 -1.99 14.54
N THR A 193 6.43 -2.51 13.58
CA THR A 193 6.89 -2.53 12.17
C THR A 193 6.69 -1.15 11.54
N GLN A 194 7.75 -0.63 10.91
CA GLN A 194 7.72 0.60 10.12
C GLN A 194 8.34 0.29 8.75
N ALA A 195 7.52 0.26 7.70
CA ALA A 195 7.93 0.07 6.32
C ALA A 195 8.05 1.42 5.60
N VAL A 196 8.95 1.51 4.61
CA VAL A 196 9.18 2.76 3.87
C VAL A 196 7.93 3.16 3.11
N THR A 197 7.25 2.22 2.43
CA THR A 197 6.02 2.53 1.68
C THR A 197 4.87 2.99 2.57
N GLY A 198 4.69 2.34 3.74
CA GLY A 198 3.66 2.74 4.69
C GLY A 198 3.88 4.14 5.25
N MET A 199 5.14 4.48 5.60
CA MET A 199 5.47 5.82 6.07
C MET A 199 5.43 6.87 4.95
N TYR A 200 5.79 6.50 3.73
CA TYR A 200 5.65 7.32 2.53
C TYR A 200 4.18 7.68 2.25
N ASN A 201 3.28 6.70 2.29
CA ASN A 201 1.86 6.95 2.08
C ASN A 201 1.22 7.72 3.25
N LEU A 202 1.64 7.46 4.49
CA LEU A 202 1.26 8.29 5.64
C LEU A 202 1.72 9.75 5.45
N ASN A 203 2.95 9.95 4.96
CA ASN A 203 3.47 11.28 4.66
C ASN A 203 2.59 11.99 3.62
N ARG A 204 2.30 11.35 2.49
CA ARG A 204 1.42 11.92 1.45
C ARG A 204 0.02 12.25 1.99
N ALA A 205 -0.56 11.37 2.80
CA ALA A 205 -1.86 11.59 3.42
C ALA A 205 -1.87 12.76 4.40
N SER A 206 -0.79 12.93 5.17
CA SER A 206 -0.68 14.02 6.15
C SER A 206 -0.60 15.42 5.54
N GLN A 207 -0.20 15.52 4.26
CA GLN A 207 -0.02 16.80 3.57
C GLN A 207 -1.36 17.45 3.14
N ILE A 208 -2.46 16.71 3.16
CA ILE A 208 -3.81 17.21 2.85
C ILE A 208 -4.64 17.49 4.12
N SER A 209 -3.94 17.87 5.20
CA SER A 209 -4.54 18.19 6.50
C SER A 209 -5.33 19.49 6.46
N PHE A 210 -6.48 19.51 7.12
CA PHE A 210 -7.19 20.74 7.46
C PHE A 210 -6.65 21.37 8.76
N PRO A 211 -6.82 22.68 8.96
CA PRO A 211 -6.47 23.33 10.22
C PRO A 211 -7.15 22.66 11.43
N GLY A 212 -6.39 22.42 12.50
CA GLY A 212 -6.86 21.77 13.73
C GLY A 212 -6.75 20.23 13.74
N GLU A 213 -6.31 19.60 12.65
CA GLU A 213 -6.10 18.15 12.58
C GLU A 213 -4.73 17.74 13.16
N GLU A 214 -4.55 17.91 14.47
CA GLU A 214 -3.27 17.72 15.18
C GLU A 214 -2.60 16.35 14.94
N VAL A 215 -3.38 15.29 14.78
CA VAL A 215 -2.84 13.94 14.50
C VAL A 215 -2.13 13.87 13.14
N LEU A 216 -2.62 14.59 12.13
CA LEU A 216 -1.93 14.68 10.84
C LEU A 216 -0.69 15.54 10.90
N GLN A 217 -0.67 16.59 11.74
CA GLN A 217 0.54 17.38 11.95
C GLN A 217 1.65 16.52 12.55
N ARG A 218 1.34 15.71 13.59
CA ARG A 218 2.29 14.75 14.16
C ARG A 218 2.71 13.69 13.15
N ALA A 219 1.76 13.12 12.40
CA ALA A 219 2.05 12.15 11.34
C ALA A 219 2.98 12.72 10.27
N ARG A 220 2.79 13.99 9.89
CA ARG A 220 3.64 14.69 8.91
C ARG A 220 5.07 14.84 9.42
N ILE A 221 5.25 15.31 10.66
CA ILE A 221 6.58 15.48 11.27
C ILE A 221 7.28 14.12 11.33
N PHE A 222 6.65 13.14 11.97
CA PHE A 222 7.22 11.82 12.17
C PHE A 222 7.58 11.14 10.83
N SER A 223 6.65 11.09 9.88
CA SER A 223 6.90 10.42 8.60
C SER A 223 7.95 11.14 7.76
N ASN A 224 8.05 12.48 7.82
CA ASN A 224 9.09 13.22 7.11
C ASN A 224 10.47 12.93 7.69
N GLU A 225 10.61 12.98 9.02
CA GLU A 225 11.85 12.67 9.73
C GLU A 225 12.31 11.24 9.45
N PHE A 226 11.39 10.27 9.57
CA PHE A 226 11.65 8.87 9.25
C PHE A 226 12.17 8.70 7.82
N LEU A 227 11.52 9.30 6.83
CA LEU A 227 11.90 9.14 5.42
C LEU A 227 13.23 9.85 5.10
N ARG A 228 13.48 11.04 5.66
CA ARG A 228 14.76 11.76 5.52
C ARG A 228 15.91 11.01 6.19
N GLU A 229 15.67 10.36 7.34
CA GLU A 229 16.66 9.49 7.98
C GLU A 229 17.01 8.29 7.08
N ARG A 230 15.99 7.62 6.52
CA ARG A 230 16.20 6.50 5.59
C ARG A 230 16.92 6.92 4.31
N GLU A 231 16.60 8.09 3.78
CA GLU A 231 17.30 8.69 2.64
C GLU A 231 18.79 8.90 2.96
N ALA A 232 19.11 9.54 4.09
CA ALA A 232 20.49 9.79 4.51
C ALA A 232 21.29 8.50 4.75
N GLN A 233 20.63 7.41 5.15
CA GLN A 233 21.23 6.09 5.36
C GLN A 233 21.34 5.26 4.07
N GLY A 234 20.82 5.73 2.93
CA GLY A 234 20.72 4.93 1.71
C GLY A 234 19.80 3.70 1.87
N ALA A 235 18.81 3.80 2.77
CA ALA A 235 17.93 2.71 3.20
C ALA A 235 16.48 2.87 2.70
N LEU A 236 16.28 3.56 1.57
CA LEU A 236 14.98 3.67 0.89
C LEU A 236 14.64 2.38 0.10
N HIS A 237 14.69 1.26 0.80
CA HIS A 237 14.28 -0.05 0.31
C HIS A 237 13.11 -0.54 1.14
N ASP A 238 12.14 -1.17 0.50
CA ASP A 238 10.96 -1.68 1.18
C ASP A 238 10.98 -3.20 1.35
N LYS A 239 10.39 -3.67 2.45
CA LYS A 239 10.28 -5.09 2.77
C LYS A 239 9.19 -5.79 1.95
N TRP A 240 8.21 -5.05 1.46
CA TRP A 240 6.97 -5.54 0.85
C TRP A 240 6.94 -5.39 -0.68
N ILE A 241 7.89 -4.67 -1.28
CA ILE A 241 7.96 -4.47 -2.72
C ILE A 241 9.40 -4.29 -3.23
N ILE A 242 9.66 -4.89 -4.39
CA ILE A 242 10.81 -4.60 -5.26
C ILE A 242 10.28 -3.74 -6.40
N SER A 243 10.46 -2.43 -6.29
CA SER A 243 10.02 -1.47 -7.32
C SER A 243 11.20 -0.91 -8.11
N LYS A 244 10.89 -0.36 -9.29
CA LYS A 244 11.90 0.26 -10.18
C LYS A 244 12.66 1.42 -9.53
N ASP A 245 11.97 2.35 -8.85
CA ASP A 245 12.60 3.56 -8.30
C ASP A 245 11.88 4.10 -7.04
N LEU A 246 11.74 3.28 -6.00
CA LEU A 246 11.24 3.77 -4.70
C LEU A 246 12.04 4.96 -4.14
N PRO A 247 13.39 4.99 -4.21
CA PRO A 247 14.15 6.14 -3.73
C PRO A 247 13.75 7.44 -4.43
N GLY A 248 13.62 7.43 -5.76
CA GLY A 248 13.18 8.61 -6.51
C GLY A 248 11.74 9.04 -6.18
N GLU A 249 10.82 8.08 -5.97
CA GLU A 249 9.43 8.40 -5.58
C GLU A 249 9.38 9.13 -4.22
N VAL A 250 10.15 8.64 -3.24
CA VAL A 250 10.24 9.23 -1.90
C VAL A 250 10.92 10.59 -1.96
N GLN A 251 12.08 10.69 -2.60
CA GLN A 251 12.83 11.93 -2.73
C GLN A 251 11.99 13.03 -3.37
N TYR A 252 11.31 12.75 -4.48
CA TYR A 252 10.43 13.72 -5.14
C TYR A 252 9.36 14.27 -4.17
N THR A 253 8.72 13.41 -3.39
CA THR A 253 7.68 13.84 -2.43
C THR A 253 8.25 14.64 -1.26
N LEU A 254 9.48 14.37 -0.84
CA LEU A 254 10.15 15.10 0.23
C LEU A 254 10.64 16.48 -0.22
N ASP A 255 11.02 16.62 -1.49
CA ASP A 255 11.52 17.87 -2.07
C ASP A 255 10.37 18.75 -2.60
N PHE A 256 9.29 18.14 -3.09
CA PHE A 256 8.10 18.81 -3.62
C PHE A 256 6.86 18.42 -2.80
N PRO A 257 6.49 19.20 -1.77
CA PRO A 257 5.27 18.93 -1.01
C PRO A 257 4.02 19.05 -1.89
N TRP A 258 2.89 18.49 -1.44
CA TRP A 258 1.62 18.47 -2.17
C TRP A 258 1.19 19.86 -2.67
N TYR A 259 1.36 20.91 -1.86
CA TYR A 259 1.06 22.30 -2.25
C TYR A 259 1.94 22.85 -3.39
N ALA A 260 3.07 22.21 -3.68
CA ALA A 260 3.99 22.55 -4.76
C ALA A 260 4.05 21.47 -5.87
N SER A 261 3.31 20.37 -5.74
CA SER A 261 3.30 19.29 -6.73
C SER A 261 2.33 19.64 -7.87
N LEU A 262 2.86 20.23 -8.94
CA LEU A 262 2.06 20.52 -10.14
C LEU A 262 1.76 19.22 -10.91
N PRO A 263 0.52 18.99 -11.40
CA PRO A 263 0.13 17.69 -11.96
C PRO A 263 1.00 17.17 -13.11
N ARG A 264 1.50 18.06 -13.99
CA ARG A 264 2.39 17.65 -15.10
C ARG A 264 3.82 17.40 -14.66
N VAL A 265 4.29 18.04 -13.58
CA VAL A 265 5.64 17.82 -13.03
C VAL A 265 5.68 16.45 -12.35
N GLU A 266 4.70 16.15 -11.50
CA GLU A 266 4.60 14.84 -10.85
C GLU A 266 4.45 13.71 -11.88
N ALA A 267 3.53 13.87 -12.85
CA ALA A 267 3.34 12.86 -13.89
C ALA A 267 4.60 12.65 -14.74
N ARG A 268 5.34 13.72 -15.07
CA ARG A 268 6.60 13.59 -15.81
C ARG A 268 7.61 12.76 -15.03
N THR A 269 7.79 13.05 -13.75
CA THR A 269 8.70 12.31 -12.88
C THR A 269 8.25 10.86 -12.73
N TYR A 270 6.95 10.64 -12.50
CA TYR A 270 6.42 9.30 -12.23
C TYR A 270 6.45 8.35 -13.43
N LEU A 271 6.39 8.87 -14.66
CA LEU A 271 6.62 8.07 -15.88
C LEU A 271 7.97 7.35 -15.87
N ASP A 272 9.02 8.01 -15.33
CA ASP A 272 10.35 7.42 -15.25
C ASP A 272 10.51 6.49 -14.05
N GLN A 273 9.65 6.60 -13.03
CA GLN A 273 9.73 5.83 -11.78
C GLN A 273 8.87 4.57 -11.80
N TYR A 274 7.70 4.61 -12.43
CA TYR A 274 6.77 3.49 -12.46
C TYR A 274 7.38 2.28 -13.18
N GLY A 275 7.42 1.13 -12.50
CA GLY A 275 8.05 -0.09 -13.01
C GLY A 275 7.20 -0.91 -13.99
N GLY A 276 5.96 -0.50 -14.23
CA GLY A 276 5.03 -1.28 -15.05
C GLY A 276 4.90 -2.71 -14.54
N LYS A 277 4.92 -3.70 -15.44
CA LYS A 277 4.83 -5.12 -15.07
C LYS A 277 6.02 -5.68 -14.27
N ASN A 278 7.12 -4.94 -14.15
CA ASN A 278 8.36 -5.46 -13.59
C ASN A 278 8.39 -5.43 -12.06
N ASP A 279 7.62 -4.54 -11.42
CA ASP A 279 7.52 -4.48 -9.96
C ASP A 279 7.01 -5.81 -9.39
N VAL A 280 7.62 -6.24 -8.29
CA VAL A 280 7.30 -7.50 -7.60
C VAL A 280 6.93 -7.21 -6.16
N TRP A 281 5.81 -7.74 -5.71
CA TRP A 281 5.39 -7.64 -4.32
C TRP A 281 5.92 -8.85 -3.52
N ILE A 282 6.25 -8.61 -2.25
CA ILE A 282 6.80 -9.60 -1.34
C ILE A 282 5.74 -9.88 -0.26
N GLY A 283 5.10 -11.04 -0.34
CA GLY A 283 4.27 -11.59 0.74
C GLY A 283 4.98 -12.76 1.43
N LYS A 284 4.25 -13.85 1.68
CA LYS A 284 4.91 -15.14 2.01
C LYS A 284 5.74 -15.66 0.84
N THR A 285 5.32 -15.32 -0.36
CA THR A 285 5.99 -15.60 -1.63
C THR A 285 6.00 -14.32 -2.46
N LEU A 286 6.83 -14.29 -3.51
CA LEU A 286 6.74 -13.23 -4.52
C LEU A 286 5.39 -13.32 -5.25
N TYR A 287 4.79 -12.18 -5.54
CA TYR A 287 3.57 -12.10 -6.34
C TYR A 287 3.54 -10.82 -7.17
N ARG A 288 2.61 -10.77 -8.13
CA ARG A 288 2.36 -9.61 -8.99
C ARG A 288 0.91 -9.20 -8.90
N MET A 289 0.65 -7.93 -9.19
CA MET A 289 -0.67 -7.32 -9.19
C MET A 289 -0.92 -6.73 -10.59
N PRO A 290 -1.39 -7.53 -11.56
CA PRO A 290 -1.46 -7.11 -12.96
C PRO A 290 -2.34 -5.87 -13.20
N LEU A 291 -3.36 -5.64 -12.36
CA LEU A 291 -4.20 -4.46 -12.48
C LEU A 291 -3.53 -3.19 -11.91
N VAL A 292 -2.55 -3.33 -11.02
CA VAL A 292 -1.77 -2.23 -10.43
C VAL A 292 -0.48 -1.96 -11.20
N ASN A 293 0.21 -3.02 -11.62
CA ASN A 293 1.53 -3.02 -12.22
C ASN A 293 1.45 -3.61 -13.63
N ASN A 294 1.25 -2.76 -14.64
CA ASN A 294 1.20 -3.20 -16.04
C ASN A 294 1.81 -2.20 -17.01
N THR A 295 2.27 -2.72 -18.15
CA THR A 295 2.91 -1.92 -19.19
C THR A 295 1.90 -1.08 -19.98
N ALA A 296 0.64 -1.50 -20.08
CA ALA A 296 -0.38 -0.76 -20.83
C ALA A 296 -0.65 0.63 -20.24
N TYR A 297 -0.70 0.75 -18.91
CA TYR A 297 -0.81 2.04 -18.22
C TYR A 297 0.36 2.97 -18.55
N LEU A 298 1.58 2.43 -18.51
CA LEU A 298 2.79 3.20 -18.82
C LEU A 298 2.81 3.65 -20.28
N GLU A 299 2.51 2.76 -21.22
CA GLU A 299 2.44 3.08 -22.65
C GLU A 299 1.40 4.16 -22.97
N LEU A 300 0.20 4.03 -22.39
CA LEU A 300 -0.86 5.03 -22.54
C LEU A 300 -0.43 6.38 -21.95
N ALA A 301 0.15 6.37 -20.74
CA ALA A 301 0.60 7.57 -20.07
C ALA A 301 1.72 8.31 -20.82
N THR A 302 2.68 7.56 -21.38
CA THR A 302 3.74 8.15 -22.21
C THR A 302 3.17 8.79 -23.48
N GLN A 303 2.27 8.09 -24.18
CA GLN A 303 1.66 8.63 -25.40
C GLN A 303 0.81 9.87 -25.11
N ASP A 304 0.01 9.82 -24.04
CA ASP A 304 -0.82 10.94 -23.61
C ASP A 304 0.01 12.16 -23.23
N PHE A 305 1.06 11.96 -22.40
CA PHE A 305 1.95 13.04 -21.99
C PHE A 305 2.61 13.72 -23.18
N ASN A 306 3.17 12.93 -24.12
CA ASN A 306 3.82 13.45 -25.31
C ASN A 306 2.84 14.21 -26.21
N ARG A 307 1.61 13.73 -26.36
CA ARG A 307 0.57 14.43 -27.12
C ARG A 307 0.22 15.78 -26.52
N CYS A 308 0.01 15.85 -25.20
CA CYS A 308 -0.21 17.12 -24.51
C CYS A 308 1.00 18.05 -24.67
N GLN A 309 2.22 17.52 -24.55
CA GLN A 309 3.44 18.32 -24.69
C GLN A 309 3.56 18.96 -26.07
N VAL A 310 3.22 18.25 -27.15
CA VAL A 310 3.20 18.81 -28.51
C VAL A 310 2.21 19.98 -28.60
N LEU A 311 1.01 19.85 -28.02
CA LEU A 311 0.03 20.94 -28.01
C LEU A 311 0.55 22.15 -27.21
N HIS A 312 1.10 21.95 -26.02
CA HIS A 312 1.66 23.04 -25.22
C HIS A 312 2.82 23.77 -25.94
N GLN A 313 3.64 23.06 -26.73
CA GLN A 313 4.69 23.68 -27.53
C GLN A 313 4.13 24.57 -28.65
N LEU A 314 3.03 24.15 -29.29
CA LEU A 314 2.35 24.96 -30.29
C LEU A 314 1.69 26.20 -29.66
N GLU A 315 1.06 26.03 -28.50
CA GLU A 315 0.49 27.14 -27.73
C GLU A 315 1.56 28.12 -27.28
N TRP A 316 2.69 27.61 -26.78
CA TRP A 316 3.84 28.43 -26.40
C TRP A 316 4.35 29.28 -27.56
N HIS A 317 4.50 28.70 -28.76
CA HIS A 317 4.87 29.46 -29.95
C HIS A 317 3.86 30.56 -30.30
N GLY A 318 2.57 30.27 -30.13
CA GLY A 318 1.49 31.27 -30.29
C GLY A 318 1.60 32.40 -29.26
N LEU A 319 1.83 32.07 -27.98
CA LEU A 319 2.03 33.05 -26.91
C LEU A 319 3.24 33.94 -27.16
N GLN A 320 4.35 33.38 -27.64
CA GLN A 320 5.55 34.16 -27.99
C GLN A 320 5.26 35.16 -29.12
N LYS A 321 4.53 34.76 -30.15
CA LYS A 321 4.12 35.68 -31.22
C LYS A 321 3.23 36.80 -30.70
N TRP A 322 2.21 36.45 -29.91
CA TRP A 322 1.31 37.42 -29.30
C TRP A 322 2.07 38.42 -28.42
N PHE A 323 3.04 37.95 -27.62
CA PHE A 323 3.91 38.80 -26.81
C PHE A 323 4.68 39.82 -27.65
N ILE A 324 5.26 39.38 -28.77
CA ILE A 324 6.03 40.24 -29.69
C ILE A 324 5.11 41.22 -30.42
N GLU A 325 3.98 40.75 -30.95
CA GLU A 325 3.02 41.57 -31.72
C GLU A 325 2.39 42.69 -30.89
N ASN A 326 2.32 42.52 -29.57
CA ASN A 326 1.78 43.51 -28.63
C ASN A 326 2.87 44.30 -27.90
N ASP A 327 4.15 44.11 -28.26
CA ASP A 327 5.31 44.81 -27.69
C ASP A 327 5.32 44.81 -26.15
N LEU A 328 5.01 43.66 -25.54
CA LEU A 328 4.88 43.57 -24.07
C LEU A 328 6.19 43.83 -23.32
N GLU A 329 7.33 43.68 -24.01
CA GLU A 329 8.65 44.06 -23.49
C GLU A 329 8.72 45.56 -23.18
N ALA A 330 8.12 46.42 -24.02
CA ALA A 330 8.03 47.85 -23.74
C ALA A 330 7.21 48.19 -22.49
N PHE A 331 6.39 47.24 -22.01
CA PHE A 331 5.62 47.33 -20.78
C PHE A 331 6.27 46.59 -19.59
N GLY A 332 7.52 46.12 -19.74
CA GLY A 332 8.29 45.50 -18.67
C GLY A 332 7.95 44.04 -18.37
N VAL A 333 7.26 43.36 -19.28
CA VAL A 333 7.06 41.90 -19.19
C VAL A 333 8.29 41.22 -19.81
N ALA A 334 8.89 40.28 -19.07
CA ALA A 334 10.11 39.56 -19.46
C ALA A 334 9.83 38.11 -19.84
#